data_AF-A0A853GJ73-F1
#
_entry.id   AF-A0A853GJ73-F1
#
_cell.length_a   1.000
_cell.length_b   1.000
_cell.length_c   1.000
_cell.angle_alpha   90.00
_cell.angle_beta   90.00
_cell.angle_gamma   90.00
#
_symmetry.space_group_name_H-M   'P 1'
#
loop_
_entity.id
_entity.type
_entity.pdbx_description
1 polymer ?
#
loop_
_entity_poly.entity_id
_entity_poly.type
_entity_poly.pdbx_seq_one_letter_code
_entity_poly.pdbx_strand_id
1 'polypeptide(L)'
;MARLIHTMIRVANLDASIAFYRNAFDLDEKHRLDFPSFTLVYLANDESPAEIELTFNKNQSEPYEHGTAYGHVAFSVEDLEATHAALQASGILPTDLKQIEQNGHVARFFFVTDPDGYKIEVLQRGGHY
;
A
#
# COMPACT_ATOMS: atom_id res chain seq x y z
N MET A 1 15.62 -22.23 2.38
CA MET A 1 15.31 -21.01 3.16
C MET A 1 14.10 -20.34 2.53
N ALA A 2 13.18 -19.81 3.31
CA ALA A 2 11.97 -19.16 2.79
C ALA A 2 12.24 -17.68 2.47
N ARG A 3 11.51 -17.12 1.50
CA ARG A 3 11.58 -15.72 1.08
C ARG A 3 10.16 -15.17 0.96
N LEU A 4 9.90 -14.01 1.57
CA LEU A 4 8.66 -13.25 1.36
C LEU A 4 8.71 -12.61 -0.03
N ILE A 5 7.62 -12.75 -0.80
CA ILE A 5 7.56 -12.29 -2.20
C ILE A 5 6.43 -11.30 -2.48
N HIS A 6 5.31 -11.38 -1.77
CA HIS A 6 4.23 -10.40 -1.94
C HIS A 6 3.33 -10.35 -0.72
N THR A 7 2.55 -9.26 -0.64
CA THR A 7 1.33 -9.18 0.16
C THR A 7 0.16 -9.03 -0.79
N MET A 8 -0.84 -9.90 -0.64
CA MET A 8 -2.00 -9.96 -1.52
C MET A 8 -3.22 -9.31 -0.87
N ILE A 9 -3.91 -8.47 -1.63
CA ILE A 9 -5.20 -7.85 -1.26
C ILE A 9 -6.22 -8.04 -2.37
N ARG A 10 -7.51 -7.99 -2.02
CA ARG A 10 -8.60 -8.06 -3.00
C ARG A 10 -9.12 -6.67 -3.30
N VAL A 11 -9.27 -6.36 -4.58
CA VAL A 11 -9.73 -5.04 -5.02
C VAL A 11 -10.97 -5.15 -5.88
N ALA A 12 -11.86 -4.17 -5.77
CA ALA A 12 -13.08 -4.09 -6.57
C ALA A 12 -12.86 -3.39 -7.92
N ASN A 13 -11.77 -2.61 -8.08
CA ASN A 13 -11.45 -1.93 -9.33
C ASN A 13 -9.94 -1.85 -9.55
N LEU A 14 -9.43 -2.67 -10.49
CA LEU A 14 -7.99 -2.73 -10.79
C LEU A 14 -7.41 -1.38 -11.18
N ASP A 15 -8.06 -0.64 -12.08
CA ASP A 15 -7.49 0.60 -12.61
C ASP A 15 -7.38 1.66 -11.51
N ALA A 16 -8.39 1.75 -10.63
CA ALA A 16 -8.36 2.63 -9.48
C ALA A 16 -7.23 2.27 -8.51
N SER A 17 -7.07 0.98 -8.18
CA SER A 17 -6.01 0.51 -7.28
C SER A 17 -4.62 0.70 -7.89
N ILE A 18 -4.41 0.34 -9.17
CA ILE A 18 -3.13 0.55 -9.87
C ILE A 18 -2.76 2.04 -9.89
N ALA A 19 -3.72 2.91 -10.23
CA ALA A 19 -3.49 4.35 -10.23
C ALA A 19 -3.15 4.87 -8.83
N PHE A 20 -3.83 4.40 -7.79
CA PHE A 20 -3.54 4.75 -6.42
C PHE A 20 -2.10 4.37 -6.02
N TYR A 21 -1.72 3.10 -6.20
CA TYR A 21 -0.40 2.60 -5.80
C TYR A 21 0.75 3.24 -6.62
N ARG A 22 0.52 3.51 -7.90
CA ARG A 22 1.46 4.28 -8.72
C ARG A 22 1.62 5.71 -8.19
N ASN A 23 0.52 6.43 -8.01
CA ASN A 23 0.58 7.84 -7.61
C ASN A 23 1.11 8.02 -6.18
N ALA A 24 0.82 7.07 -5.29
CA ALA A 24 1.21 7.18 -3.89
C ALA A 24 2.64 6.72 -3.61
N PHE A 25 3.10 5.67 -4.31
CA PHE A 25 4.32 4.93 -3.94
C PHE A 25 5.21 4.54 -5.14
N ASP A 26 4.91 5.06 -6.32
CA ASP A 26 5.62 4.77 -7.57
C ASP A 26 5.67 3.27 -7.89
N LEU A 27 4.63 2.52 -7.49
CA LEU A 27 4.53 1.10 -7.81
C LEU A 27 3.91 0.92 -9.20
N ASP A 28 4.68 0.34 -10.10
CA ASP A 28 4.24 -0.01 -11.44
C ASP A 28 3.84 -1.47 -11.54
N GLU A 29 2.91 -1.76 -12.46
CA GLU A 29 2.59 -3.12 -12.86
C GLU A 29 3.82 -3.79 -13.50
N LYS A 30 4.31 -4.84 -12.84
CA LYS A 30 5.42 -5.67 -13.34
C LYS A 30 4.92 -6.96 -13.98
N HIS A 31 3.78 -7.47 -13.53
CA HIS A 31 3.21 -8.69 -14.05
C HIS A 31 1.68 -8.72 -13.93
N ARG A 32 1.03 -9.37 -14.89
CA ARG A 32 -0.42 -9.59 -14.90
C ARG A 32 -0.75 -10.97 -15.42
N LEU A 33 -1.65 -11.65 -14.71
CA LEU A 33 -2.22 -12.92 -15.10
C LEU A 33 -3.74 -12.78 -15.18
N ASP A 34 -4.30 -12.95 -16.36
CA ASP A 34 -5.74 -12.85 -16.57
C ASP A 34 -6.39 -14.23 -16.74
N PHE A 35 -7.24 -14.60 -15.79
CA PHE A 35 -7.99 -15.85 -15.79
C PHE A 35 -9.48 -15.60 -16.09
N PRO A 36 -10.26 -16.62 -16.45
CA PRO A 36 -11.68 -16.43 -16.74
C PRO A 36 -12.50 -15.81 -15.59
N SER A 37 -12.18 -16.12 -14.33
CA SER A 37 -12.94 -15.67 -13.15
C SER A 37 -12.27 -14.56 -12.34
N PHE A 38 -10.95 -14.38 -12.48
CA PHE A 38 -10.21 -13.36 -11.73
C PHE A 38 -8.97 -12.90 -12.51
N THR A 39 -8.40 -11.79 -12.08
CA THR A 39 -7.16 -11.23 -12.62
C THR A 39 -6.22 -10.95 -11.45
N LEU A 40 -4.93 -11.30 -11.61
CA LEU A 40 -3.86 -10.96 -10.68
C LEU A 40 -2.97 -9.89 -11.30
N VAL A 41 -2.62 -8.86 -10.53
CA VAL A 41 -1.70 -7.80 -10.93
C VAL A 41 -0.65 -7.62 -9.83
N TYR A 42 0.61 -7.64 -10.21
CA TYR A 42 1.75 -7.50 -9.30
C TYR A 42 2.38 -6.13 -9.46
N LEU A 43 2.39 -5.34 -8.39
CA LEU A 43 2.91 -3.98 -8.35
C LEU A 43 4.21 -3.92 -7.55
N ALA A 44 5.23 -3.27 -8.11
CA ALA A 44 6.51 -3.08 -7.46
C ALA A 44 7.26 -1.85 -8.00
N ASN A 45 8.26 -1.42 -7.23
CA ASN A 45 9.31 -0.50 -7.64
C ASN A 45 10.68 -1.15 -7.37
N ASP A 46 11.76 -0.41 -7.58
CA ASP A 46 13.12 -0.94 -7.45
C ASP A 46 13.63 -0.93 -5.98
N GLU A 47 12.85 -0.42 -5.02
CA GLU A 47 13.24 -0.32 -3.61
C GLU A 47 13.07 -1.64 -2.84
N SER A 48 12.16 -2.52 -3.28
CA SER A 48 11.85 -3.77 -2.60
C SER A 48 11.66 -4.93 -3.57
N PRO A 49 12.20 -6.11 -3.27
CA PRO A 49 11.92 -7.32 -4.03
C PRO A 49 10.53 -7.93 -3.74
N ALA A 50 9.77 -7.39 -2.79
CA ALA A 50 8.43 -7.85 -2.46
C ALA A 50 7.37 -6.97 -3.14
N GLU A 51 6.28 -7.59 -3.56
CA GLU A 51 5.25 -6.97 -4.41
C GLU A 51 3.94 -6.75 -3.64
N ILE A 52 3.12 -5.81 -4.10
CA ILE A 52 1.69 -5.80 -3.79
C ILE A 52 0.96 -6.58 -4.89
N GLU A 53 0.34 -7.69 -4.51
CA GLU A 53 -0.53 -8.46 -5.41
C GLU A 53 -1.98 -7.97 -5.26
N LEU A 54 -2.55 -7.45 -6.34
CA LEU A 54 -3.96 -7.14 -6.44
C LEU A 54 -4.70 -8.32 -7.08
N THR A 55 -5.68 -8.86 -6.38
CA THR A 55 -6.63 -9.82 -6.97
C THR A 55 -7.98 -9.18 -7.20
N PHE A 56 -8.40 -9.17 -8.45
CA PHE A 56 -9.71 -8.72 -8.87
C PHE A 56 -10.57 -9.91 -9.28
N ASN A 57 -11.70 -10.13 -8.60
CA ASN A 57 -12.64 -11.20 -8.93
C ASN A 57 -13.75 -10.65 -9.83
N LYS A 58 -13.87 -11.16 -11.06
CA LYS A 58 -14.74 -10.59 -12.11
C LYS A 58 -16.24 -10.68 -11.79
N ASN A 59 -16.62 -11.61 -10.92
CA ASN A 59 -18.01 -11.82 -10.49
C ASN A 59 -18.32 -11.18 -9.12
N GLN A 60 -17.38 -10.45 -8.53
CA GLN A 60 -17.62 -9.75 -7.26
C GLN A 60 -18.30 -8.40 -7.52
N SER A 61 -19.55 -8.26 -7.09
CA SER A 61 -20.28 -6.97 -7.15
C SER A 61 -20.25 -6.20 -5.82
N GLU A 62 -20.19 -6.93 -4.70
CA GLU A 62 -20.23 -6.33 -3.37
C GLU A 62 -18.82 -5.94 -2.90
N PRO A 63 -18.67 -4.85 -2.12
CA PRO A 63 -17.40 -4.54 -1.47
C PRO A 63 -16.91 -5.68 -0.57
N TYR A 64 -15.59 -5.84 -0.45
CA TYR A 64 -15.01 -6.80 0.48
C TYR A 64 -15.17 -6.33 1.92
N GLU A 65 -15.59 -7.23 2.81
CA GLU A 65 -15.65 -6.95 4.25
C GLU A 65 -14.25 -6.99 4.86
N HIS A 66 -13.88 -5.93 5.58
CA HIS A 66 -12.65 -5.88 6.35
C HIS A 66 -12.89 -6.39 7.77
N GLY A 67 -12.17 -7.46 8.14
CA GLY A 67 -12.10 -7.91 9.52
C GLY A 67 -11.16 -7.05 10.38
N THR A 68 -11.00 -7.43 11.64
CA THR A 68 -10.11 -6.73 12.60
C THR A 68 -8.73 -7.36 12.74
N ALA A 69 -8.45 -8.43 12.00
CA ALA A 69 -7.20 -9.19 12.10
C ALA A 69 -6.07 -8.61 11.25
N TYR A 70 -6.37 -8.16 10.02
CA TYR A 70 -5.38 -7.53 9.16
C TYR A 70 -5.10 -6.11 9.64
N GLY A 71 -3.82 -5.78 9.83
CA GLY A 71 -3.38 -4.46 10.28
C GLY A 71 -3.19 -3.48 9.13
N HIS A 72 -2.09 -3.67 8.39
CA HIS A 72 -1.68 -2.84 7.26
C HIS A 72 -0.47 -3.48 6.56
N VAL A 73 -0.10 -2.92 5.41
CA VAL A 73 1.25 -3.01 4.84
C VAL A 73 1.97 -1.68 5.09
N ALA A 74 3.29 -1.72 5.24
CA ALA A 74 4.08 -0.53 5.57
C ALA A 74 5.09 -0.20 4.47
N PHE A 75 5.28 1.09 4.21
CA PHE A 75 6.31 1.64 3.33
C PHE A 75 7.19 2.62 4.11
N SER A 76 8.50 2.62 3.85
CA SER A 76 9.40 3.64 4.39
C SER A 76 9.85 4.61 3.30
N VAL A 77 9.81 5.91 3.61
CA VAL A 77 10.13 7.01 2.70
C VAL A 77 11.24 7.90 3.28
N GLU A 78 12.00 8.55 2.40
CA GLU A 78 13.11 9.41 2.82
C GLU A 78 12.68 10.73 3.43
N ASP A 79 11.55 11.29 3.01
CA ASP A 79 10.99 12.51 3.56
C ASP A 79 9.47 12.34 3.73
N LEU A 80 9.07 12.10 4.97
CA LEU A 80 7.69 11.83 5.33
C LEU A 80 6.80 13.06 5.14
N GLU A 81 7.30 14.26 5.41
CA GLU A 81 6.52 15.51 5.28
C GLU A 81 6.30 15.85 3.80
N ALA A 82 7.34 15.74 2.98
CA ALA A 82 7.23 15.94 1.54
C ALA A 82 6.29 14.92 0.90
N THR A 83 6.39 13.64 1.30
CA THR A 83 5.48 12.59 0.83
C THR A 83 4.03 12.87 1.24
N HIS A 84 3.80 13.26 2.50
CA HIS A 84 2.47 13.61 3.01
C HIS A 84 1.83 14.75 2.19
N ALA A 85 2.58 15.82 1.96
CA ALA A 85 2.13 16.97 1.18
C ALA A 85 1.84 16.60 -0.29
N ALA A 86 2.69 15.77 -0.90
CA ALA A 86 2.51 15.32 -2.29
C ALA A 86 1.22 14.50 -2.45
N LEU A 87 0.94 13.59 -1.50
CA LEU A 87 -0.30 12.80 -1.49
C LEU A 87 -1.54 13.69 -1.36
N GLN A 88 -1.51 14.66 -0.45
CA GLN A 88 -2.61 15.63 -0.30
C GLN A 88 -2.85 16.41 -1.60
N ALA A 89 -1.78 16.86 -2.26
CA ALA A 89 -1.86 17.58 -3.52
C ALA A 89 -2.41 16.71 -4.67
N SER A 90 -2.18 15.39 -4.64
CA SER A 90 -2.74 14.45 -5.61
C SER A 90 -4.17 14.00 -5.30
N GLY A 91 -4.79 14.54 -4.24
CA GLY A 91 -6.16 14.20 -3.81
C GLY A 91 -6.26 12.93 -2.95
N ILE A 92 -5.12 12.34 -2.56
CA ILE A 92 -5.08 11.26 -1.57
C ILE A 92 -5.07 11.92 -0.18
N LEU A 93 -5.91 11.44 0.73
CA LEU A 93 -6.10 12.06 2.06
C LEU A 93 -5.37 11.25 3.14
N PRO A 94 -4.08 11.50 3.41
CA PRO A 94 -3.39 10.91 4.55
C PRO A 94 -3.96 11.43 5.87
N THR A 95 -3.85 10.61 6.92
CA THR A 95 -4.10 11.07 8.28
C THR A 95 -3.06 12.11 8.72
N ASP A 96 -3.31 12.75 9.86
CA ASP A 96 -2.29 13.60 10.48
C ASP A 96 -0.99 12.83 10.75
N LEU A 97 0.14 13.53 10.63
CA LEU A 97 1.46 13.04 11.00
C LEU A 97 1.50 12.72 12.49
N LYS A 98 2.07 11.56 12.82
CA LYS A 98 2.26 11.09 14.19
C LYS A 98 3.74 10.86 14.45
N GLN A 99 4.13 11.07 15.70
CA GLN A 99 5.46 10.78 16.20
C GLN A 99 5.34 10.02 17.52
N ILE A 100 6.04 8.89 17.62
CA ILE A 100 6.18 8.11 18.84
C ILE A 100 7.65 8.09 19.21
N GLU A 101 7.95 8.41 20.46
CA GLU A 101 9.29 8.32 21.03
C GLU A 101 9.27 7.36 22.22
N GLN A 102 10.04 6.28 22.13
CA GLN A 102 10.13 5.31 23.22
C GLN A 102 11.54 4.74 23.30
N ASN A 103 12.15 4.80 24.49
CA ASN A 103 13.49 4.25 24.77
C ASN A 103 14.58 4.73 23.77
N GLY A 104 14.48 5.98 23.28
CA GLY A 104 15.41 6.53 22.29
C GLY A 104 15.12 6.15 20.84
N HIS A 105 14.08 5.35 20.58
CA HIS A 105 13.56 5.10 19.24
C HIS A 105 12.50 6.14 18.89
N VAL A 106 12.68 6.81 17.76
CA VAL A 106 11.71 7.75 17.19
C VAL A 106 11.10 7.11 15.95
N ALA A 107 9.79 6.99 15.92
CA ALA A 107 9.03 6.59 14.73
C ALA A 107 8.10 7.74 14.33
N ARG A 108 8.25 8.22 13.10
CA ARG A 108 7.36 9.23 12.50
C ARG A 108 6.60 8.55 11.38
N PHE A 109 5.28 8.69 11.36
CA PHE A 109 4.43 8.01 10.39
C PHE A 109 3.09 8.70 10.17
N PHE A 110 2.42 8.33 9.09
CA PHE A 110 0.99 8.59 8.88
C PHE A 110 0.36 7.35 8.23
N PHE A 111 -0.97 7.35 8.12
CA PHE A 111 -1.69 6.33 7.36
C PHE A 111 -2.35 6.92 6.13
N VAL A 112 -2.41 6.13 5.06
CA VAL A 112 -3.36 6.31 3.96
C VAL A 112 -4.24 5.08 3.84
N THR A 113 -5.41 5.28 3.25
CA THR A 113 -6.34 4.19 2.94
C THR A 113 -6.45 4.10 1.43
N ASP A 114 -6.27 2.90 0.89
CA ASP A 114 -6.45 2.65 -0.54
C ASP A 114 -7.94 2.73 -0.95
N PRO A 115 -8.27 2.63 -2.25
CA PRO A 115 -9.65 2.73 -2.73
C PRO A 115 -10.61 1.69 -2.14
N ASP A 116 -10.09 0.55 -1.68
CA ASP A 116 -10.86 -0.58 -1.16
C ASP A 116 -10.90 -0.64 0.37
N GLY A 117 -10.27 0.31 1.07
CA GLY A 117 -10.30 0.43 2.53
C GLY A 117 -9.09 -0.16 3.25
N TYR A 118 -8.09 -0.68 2.54
CA TYR A 118 -6.87 -1.19 3.16
C TYR A 118 -6.02 -0.05 3.70
N LYS A 119 -5.65 -0.17 4.98
CA LYS A 119 -4.74 0.76 5.63
C LYS A 119 -3.30 0.48 5.20
N ILE A 120 -2.57 1.55 4.93
CA ILE A 120 -1.16 1.54 4.58
C ILE A 120 -0.45 2.49 5.53
N GLU A 121 0.57 1.99 6.23
CA GLU A 121 1.43 2.81 7.09
C GLU A 121 2.59 3.35 6.27
N VAL A 122 2.88 4.64 6.40
CA VAL A 122 4.01 5.30 5.75
C VAL A 122 4.92 5.84 6.83
N LEU A 123 6.17 5.38 6.87
CA LEU A 123 7.15 5.72 7.90
C LEU A 123 8.32 6.51 7.32
N GLN A 124 8.85 7.43 8.13
CA GLN A 124 10.14 8.04 7.87
C GLN A 124 11.25 6.99 8.00
N ARG A 125 12.12 6.85 6.99
CA ARG A 125 13.34 6.05 7.08
C ARG A 125 14.20 6.51 8.25
N GLY A 126 14.66 5.56 9.06
CA GLY A 126 15.45 5.80 10.27
C GLY A 126 15.29 4.70 11.31
N GLY A 127 16.39 4.39 12.02
CA GLY A 127 16.40 3.40 13.09
C GLY A 127 16.15 1.98 12.57
N HIS A 128 14.94 1.46 12.78
CA HIS A 128 14.56 0.11 12.33
C HIS A 128 14.09 0.08 10.85
N TYR A 129 13.69 1.22 10.28
CA TYR A 129 12.96 1.32 9.01
C TYR A 129 13.69 2.11 7.92
#